data_AF-A0AAW3IUF1-F1
#
_entry.id   AF-A0AAW3IUF1-F1
#
_cell.length_a   1.000
_cell.length_b   1.000
_cell.length_c   1.000
_cell.angle_alpha   90.00
_cell.angle_beta   90.00
_cell.angle_gamma   90.00
#
_symmetry.space_group_name_H-M   'P 1'
#
loop_
_entity.id
_entity.type
_entity.pdbx_description
1 polymer ?
#
loop_
_entity_poly.entity_id
_entity_poly.type
_entity_poly.pdbx_seq_one_letter_code
_entity_poly.pdbx_strand_id
1 'polypeptide(L)'
;MRFASRTLLFFCCVAASFSSLASQRWWQEVLSSTPYQKLSEQIQHDGNWYPCDVQIGETENLGRSFCLDEFSYYQQTLYGEVVFEEKKAQFSFLTEYQRQTLSELILNLRKDGLVMRSLAIGNEQYDVAASLKNKSAGEVDKEVVLLINRYPPEIERSMVWVKADEFTEPSPHVVITLRSDGEMIELRLTRL
;
A
#
# COMPACT_ATOMS: atom_id res chain seq x y z
N MET A 1 -49.33 -6.20 51.71
CA MET A 1 -48.21 -6.83 50.99
C MET A 1 -48.48 -6.74 49.49
N ARG A 2 -47.82 -5.80 48.79
CA ARG A 2 -47.92 -5.64 47.33
C ARG A 2 -46.53 -5.38 46.77
N PHE A 3 -46.27 -6.07 45.67
CA PHE A 3 -45.03 -6.17 44.89
C PHE A 3 -44.49 -4.82 44.42
N ALA A 4 -43.16 -4.69 44.43
CA ALA A 4 -42.41 -3.94 43.41
C ALA A 4 -40.91 -4.28 43.52
N SER A 5 -40.44 -5.29 42.77
CA SER A 5 -39.02 -5.47 42.48
C SER A 5 -38.75 -4.89 41.10
N ARG A 6 -38.13 -3.72 41.04
CA ARG A 6 -37.67 -3.09 39.79
C ARG A 6 -36.27 -3.60 39.47
N THR A 7 -36.18 -4.60 38.60
CA THR A 7 -34.90 -5.02 38.02
C THR A 7 -34.66 -4.18 36.76
N LEU A 8 -33.77 -3.19 36.86
CA LEU A 8 -33.27 -2.43 35.71
C LEU A 8 -32.23 -3.31 34.98
N LEU A 9 -32.63 -3.90 33.86
CA LEU A 9 -31.71 -4.52 32.90
C LEU A 9 -31.02 -3.41 32.11
N PHE A 10 -29.78 -3.07 32.50
CA PHE A 10 -28.88 -2.25 31.71
C PHE A 10 -28.37 -3.10 30.53
N PHE A 11 -29.02 -2.96 29.38
CA PHE A 11 -28.53 -3.49 28.11
C PHE A 11 -27.42 -2.55 27.64
N CYS A 12 -26.17 -2.86 28.01
CA CYS A 12 -25.01 -2.15 27.50
C CYS A 12 -24.80 -2.57 26.05
N CYS A 13 -25.39 -1.82 25.11
CA CYS A 13 -25.03 -1.90 23.70
C CYS A 13 -23.56 -1.50 23.56
N VAL A 14 -22.67 -2.50 23.58
CA VAL A 14 -21.33 -2.35 23.02
C VAL A 14 -21.54 -2.17 21.52
N ALA A 15 -21.74 -0.92 21.10
CA ALA A 15 -21.51 -0.53 19.72
C ALA A 15 -20.01 -0.75 19.49
N ALA A 16 -19.65 -1.96 19.05
CA ALA A 16 -18.40 -2.16 18.35
C ALA A 16 -18.50 -1.27 17.11
N SER A 17 -17.99 -0.04 17.22
CA SER A 17 -17.68 0.79 16.08
C SER A 17 -16.61 0.05 15.29
N PHE A 18 -17.04 -0.89 14.46
CA PHE A 18 -16.24 -1.33 13.35
C PHE A 18 -16.08 -0.08 12.49
N SER A 19 -14.95 0.61 12.63
CA SER A 19 -14.51 1.58 11.65
C SER A 19 -14.48 0.82 10.33
N SER A 20 -15.50 1.02 9.49
CA SER A 20 -15.49 0.52 8.14
C SER A 20 -14.34 1.24 7.44
N LEU A 21 -13.16 0.63 7.48
CA LEU A 21 -11.98 1.03 6.75
C LEU A 21 -12.24 0.70 5.28
N ALA A 22 -13.11 1.50 4.66
CA ALA A 22 -13.40 1.39 3.25
C ALA A 22 -12.23 2.03 2.50
N SER A 23 -11.13 1.28 2.31
CA SER A 23 -10.29 1.53 1.15
C SER A 23 -11.22 1.52 -0.07
N GLN A 24 -11.16 2.54 -0.92
CA GLN A 24 -12.03 2.65 -2.10
C GLN A 24 -12.01 1.34 -2.90
N ARG A 25 -13.16 0.89 -3.42
CA ARG A 25 -13.31 -0.46 -4.01
C ARG A 25 -12.26 -0.77 -5.08
N TRP A 26 -11.88 0.23 -5.88
CA TRP A 26 -10.86 0.08 -6.92
C TRP A 26 -9.49 -0.32 -6.35
N TRP A 27 -9.12 0.12 -5.14
CA TRP A 27 -7.84 -0.23 -4.51
C TRP A 27 -7.74 -1.74 -4.27
N GLN A 28 -8.80 -2.33 -3.72
CA GLN A 28 -8.87 -3.78 -3.52
C GLN A 28 -8.88 -4.53 -4.85
N GLU A 29 -9.50 -3.96 -5.89
CA GLU A 29 -9.47 -4.54 -7.24
C GLU A 29 -8.05 -4.53 -7.83
N VAL A 30 -7.28 -3.45 -7.62
CA VAL A 30 -5.86 -3.36 -8.05
C VAL A 30 -5.01 -4.43 -7.38
N LEU A 31 -5.26 -4.74 -6.10
CA LEU A 31 -4.54 -5.78 -5.36
C LEU A 31 -5.00 -7.21 -5.68
N SER A 32 -6.19 -7.35 -6.26
CA SER A 32 -6.84 -8.65 -6.49
C SER A 32 -6.18 -9.47 -7.61
N SER A 33 -6.78 -10.61 -7.96
CA SER A 33 -6.40 -11.41 -9.13
C SER A 33 -7.13 -10.97 -10.41
N THR A 34 -7.81 -9.81 -10.40
CA THR A 34 -8.55 -9.33 -11.56
C THR A 34 -7.64 -9.17 -12.79
N PRO A 35 -8.07 -9.65 -13.97
CA PRO A 35 -7.29 -9.52 -15.20
C PRO A 35 -7.00 -8.06 -15.55
N TYR A 36 -5.80 -7.80 -16.06
CA TYR A 36 -5.33 -6.47 -16.44
C TYR A 36 -6.33 -5.68 -17.30
N GLN A 37 -6.93 -6.33 -18.32
CA GLN A 37 -7.91 -5.70 -19.21
C GLN A 37 -9.12 -5.14 -18.45
N LYS A 38 -9.70 -5.95 -17.55
CA LYS A 38 -10.85 -5.55 -16.74
C LYS A 38 -10.49 -4.43 -15.77
N LEU A 39 -9.30 -4.49 -15.15
CA LEU A 39 -8.82 -3.42 -14.27
C LEU A 39 -8.69 -2.10 -15.05
N SER A 40 -8.09 -2.15 -16.24
CA SER A 40 -7.89 -0.96 -17.08
C SER A 40 -9.22 -0.34 -17.50
N GLU A 41 -10.20 -1.15 -17.92
CA GLU A 41 -11.55 -0.69 -18.25
C GLU A 41 -12.24 -0.06 -17.04
N GLN A 42 -12.13 -0.68 -15.87
CA GLN A 42 -12.74 -0.18 -14.64
C GLN A 42 -12.19 1.20 -14.27
N ILE A 43 -10.87 1.39 -14.28
CA ILE A 43 -10.24 2.68 -13.98
C ILE A 43 -10.69 3.76 -14.98
N GLN A 44 -10.86 3.41 -16.25
CA GLN A 44 -11.31 4.34 -17.30
C GLN A 44 -12.77 4.78 -17.16
N HIS A 45 -13.61 4.01 -16.45
CA HIS A 45 -15.06 4.20 -16.44
C HIS A 45 -15.66 4.46 -15.06
N ASP A 46 -14.96 4.16 -13.95
CA ASP A 46 -15.48 4.27 -12.58
C ASP A 46 -15.60 5.73 -12.07
N GLY A 47 -15.24 6.72 -12.89
CA GLY A 47 -15.44 8.15 -12.61
C GLY A 47 -14.52 8.76 -11.53
N ASN A 48 -13.75 7.95 -10.81
CA ASN A 48 -12.76 8.43 -9.82
C ASN A 48 -11.48 8.95 -10.47
N TRP A 49 -11.16 8.45 -11.66
CA TRP A 49 -9.95 8.77 -12.40
C TRP A 49 -10.30 9.63 -13.62
N TYR A 50 -9.49 10.63 -13.92
CA TYR A 50 -9.69 11.51 -15.06
C TYR A 50 -8.45 11.53 -15.97
N PRO A 51 -8.60 11.64 -17.31
CA PRO A 51 -7.47 11.74 -18.21
C PRO A 51 -6.59 12.96 -17.87
N CYS A 52 -5.28 12.77 -17.85
CA CYS A 52 -4.31 13.85 -17.61
C CYS A 52 -3.03 13.57 -18.40
N ASP A 53 -2.25 14.60 -18.71
CA ASP A 53 -0.96 14.44 -19.36
C ASP A 53 0.12 14.25 -18.28
N VAL A 54 0.64 13.02 -18.15
CA VAL A 54 1.76 12.71 -17.25
C VAL A 54 3.03 12.62 -18.09
N GLN A 55 4.09 13.34 -17.69
CA GLN A 55 5.38 13.26 -18.36
C GLN A 55 6.06 11.92 -18.06
N ILE A 56 5.94 10.98 -19.00
CA ILE A 56 6.71 9.73 -18.97
C ILE A 56 8.09 10.03 -19.55
N GLY A 57 9.16 9.79 -18.79
CA GLY A 57 10.53 10.06 -19.23
C GLY A 57 10.88 9.48 -20.61
N GLU A 58 11.52 10.31 -21.45
CA GLU A 58 12.23 10.13 -22.73
C GLU A 58 11.75 9.10 -23.79
N THR A 59 10.75 8.28 -23.51
CA THR A 59 10.27 7.25 -24.43
C THR A 59 8.83 7.58 -24.80
N GLU A 60 8.64 8.04 -26.04
CA GLU A 60 7.38 8.42 -26.70
C GLU A 60 6.38 7.25 -26.87
N ASN A 61 6.20 6.43 -25.84
CA ASN A 61 5.06 5.53 -25.79
C ASN A 61 3.89 6.31 -25.21
N LEU A 62 2.92 6.61 -26.07
CA LEU A 62 1.59 7.16 -25.79
C LEU A 62 0.78 6.23 -24.86
N GLY A 63 1.27 5.99 -23.66
CA GLY A 63 0.51 5.35 -22.59
C GLY A 63 -0.67 6.24 -22.22
N ARG A 64 -1.85 5.64 -22.00
CA ARG A 64 -3.00 6.39 -21.49
C ARG A 64 -2.77 6.65 -20.01
N SER A 65 -2.68 7.92 -19.63
CA SER A 65 -2.49 8.35 -18.25
C SER A 65 -3.79 8.89 -17.65
N PHE A 66 -4.01 8.55 -16.39
CA PHE A 66 -5.11 9.06 -15.59
C PHE A 66 -4.60 9.54 -14.25
N CYS A 67 -5.21 10.60 -13.74
CA CYS A 67 -4.92 11.17 -12.45
C CYS A 67 -6.10 10.92 -11.51
N LEU A 68 -5.79 10.91 -10.22
CA LEU A 68 -6.70 10.79 -9.10
C LEU A 68 -6.33 11.92 -8.15
N ASP A 69 -7.29 12.77 -7.83
CA ASP A 69 -7.10 13.89 -6.89
C ASP A 69 -6.76 13.34 -5.49
N GLU A 70 -7.75 13.27 -4.60
CA GLU A 70 -7.53 12.82 -3.24
C GLU A 70 -8.01 11.38 -3.04
N PHE A 71 -7.11 10.51 -2.59
CA PHE A 71 -7.43 9.15 -2.17
C PHE A 71 -7.01 8.90 -0.73
N SER A 72 -7.97 8.50 0.10
CA SER A 72 -7.68 8.05 1.46
C SER A 72 -7.29 6.58 1.47
N TYR A 73 -5.99 6.31 1.59
CA TYR A 73 -5.49 4.98 1.91
C TYR A 73 -5.51 4.76 3.42
N TYR A 74 -6.61 4.18 3.90
CA TYR A 74 -6.98 4.16 5.32
C TYR A 74 -7.10 5.59 5.88
N GLN A 75 -6.13 6.02 6.69
CA GLN A 75 -6.10 7.35 7.33
C GLN A 75 -5.18 8.32 6.58
N GLN A 76 -4.46 7.86 5.55
CA GLN A 76 -3.51 8.69 4.81
C GLN A 76 -4.14 9.22 3.54
N THR A 77 -4.05 10.53 3.35
CA THR A 77 -4.39 11.17 2.08
C THR A 77 -3.21 11.07 1.12
N LEU A 78 -3.47 10.55 -0.08
CA LEU A 78 -2.51 10.40 -1.16
C LEU A 78 -3.09 11.00 -2.45
N TYR A 79 -2.20 11.42 -3.35
CA TYR A 79 -2.53 11.88 -4.69
C TYR A 79 -2.01 10.88 -5.72
N GLY A 80 -2.85 10.48 -6.67
CA GLY A 80 -2.56 9.33 -7.52
C GLY A 80 -2.43 9.67 -8.99
N GLU A 81 -1.59 8.92 -9.68
CA GLU A 81 -1.59 8.83 -11.13
C GLU A 81 -1.43 7.37 -11.54
N VAL A 82 -1.89 7.03 -12.74
CA VAL A 82 -1.71 5.72 -13.34
C VAL A 82 -1.35 5.86 -14.81
N VAL A 83 -0.36 5.09 -15.23
CA VAL A 83 0.04 4.93 -16.61
C VAL A 83 -0.26 3.51 -17.05
N PHE A 84 -1.07 3.37 -18.10
CA PHE A 84 -1.36 2.09 -18.73
C PHE A 84 -0.43 1.83 -19.92
N GLU A 85 0.26 0.69 -19.89
CA GLU A 85 1.04 0.15 -21.02
C GLU A 85 0.33 -1.09 -21.61
N GLU A 86 0.92 -1.79 -22.57
CA GLU A 86 0.24 -2.94 -23.22
C GLU A 86 -0.12 -4.07 -22.25
N LYS A 87 0.73 -4.32 -21.24
CA LYS A 87 0.62 -5.48 -20.33
C LYS A 87 0.90 -5.15 -18.87
N LYS A 88 0.87 -3.86 -18.51
CA LYS A 88 1.03 -3.46 -17.11
C LYS A 88 0.39 -2.10 -16.86
N ALA A 89 -0.03 -1.90 -15.62
CA ALA A 89 -0.37 -0.59 -15.09
C ALA A 89 0.66 -0.19 -14.04
N GLN A 90 1.09 1.07 -14.09
CA GLN A 90 1.96 1.66 -13.08
C GLN A 90 1.18 2.76 -12.38
N PHE A 91 0.84 2.53 -11.12
CA PHE A 91 0.24 3.53 -10.25
C PHE A 91 1.33 4.20 -9.42
N SER A 92 1.26 5.51 -9.28
CA SER A 92 2.10 6.29 -8.38
C SER A 92 1.20 7.06 -7.44
N PHE A 93 1.41 6.92 -6.13
CA PHE A 93 0.69 7.68 -5.11
C PHE A 93 1.67 8.47 -4.27
N LEU A 94 1.46 9.78 -4.17
CA LEU A 94 2.37 10.72 -3.53
C LEU A 94 1.73 11.37 -2.30
N THR A 95 2.56 11.62 -1.29
CA THR A 95 2.25 12.46 -0.13
C THR A 95 3.53 13.08 0.42
N GLU A 96 3.40 14.19 1.13
CA GLU A 96 4.50 14.78 1.89
C GLU A 96 5.03 13.80 2.95
N TYR A 97 6.33 13.89 3.21
CA TYR A 97 6.96 13.07 4.22
C TYR A 97 6.56 13.49 5.63
N GLN A 98 6.01 12.54 6.38
CA GLN A 98 5.96 12.57 7.83
C GLN A 98 6.34 11.19 8.36
N ARG A 99 7.08 11.13 9.47
CA ARG A 99 7.49 9.85 10.09
C ARG A 99 6.28 8.98 10.43
N GLN A 100 5.20 9.61 10.90
CA GLN A 100 3.95 8.93 11.20
C GLN A 100 3.32 8.35 9.92
N THR A 101 3.17 9.16 8.87
CA THR A 101 2.64 8.71 7.57
C THR A 101 3.41 7.53 6.99
N LEU A 102 4.75 7.57 7.01
CA LEU A 102 5.56 6.44 6.55
C LEU A 102 5.26 5.17 7.37
N SER A 103 5.19 5.29 8.69
CA SER A 103 4.90 4.16 9.58
C SER A 103 3.49 3.60 9.34
N GLU A 104 2.51 4.48 9.14
CA GLU A 104 1.13 4.10 8.87
C GLU A 104 0.98 3.44 7.50
N LEU A 105 1.67 3.91 6.47
CA LEU A 105 1.71 3.26 5.15
C LEU A 105 2.30 1.85 5.23
N ILE A 106 3.42 1.67 5.94
CA ILE A 106 4.02 0.34 6.19
C ILE A 106 3.00 -0.59 6.88
N LEU A 107 2.27 -0.10 7.88
CA LEU A 107 1.25 -0.87 8.58
C LEU A 107 0.04 -1.17 7.69
N ASN A 108 -0.38 -0.22 6.85
CA ASN A 108 -1.52 -0.39 5.95
C ASN A 108 -1.23 -1.44 4.87
N LEU A 109 -0.03 -1.47 4.32
CA LEU A 109 0.39 -2.53 3.39
C LEU A 109 0.29 -3.91 4.06
N ARG A 110 0.74 -4.03 5.32
CA ARG A 110 0.60 -5.28 6.09
C ARG A 110 -0.87 -5.66 6.32
N LYS A 111 -1.75 -4.68 6.60
CA LYS A 111 -3.20 -4.93 6.76
C LYS A 111 -3.84 -5.47 5.48
N ASP A 112 -3.36 -5.03 4.32
CA ASP A 112 -3.81 -5.53 3.01
C ASP A 112 -3.17 -6.87 2.62
N GLY A 113 -2.49 -7.55 3.55
CA GLY A 113 -1.92 -8.89 3.32
C GLY A 113 -0.61 -8.88 2.51
N LEU A 114 0.01 -7.71 2.35
CA LEU A 114 1.30 -7.59 1.71
C LEU A 114 2.42 -7.87 2.71
N VAL A 115 3.49 -8.47 2.21
CA VAL A 115 4.71 -8.80 2.96
C VAL A 115 5.92 -8.16 2.29
N MET A 116 6.85 -7.68 3.11
CA MET A 116 8.06 -7.05 2.62
C MET A 116 9.02 -8.12 2.09
N ARG A 117 9.44 -7.98 0.83
CA ARG A 117 10.41 -8.87 0.17
C ARG A 117 11.84 -8.36 0.30
N SER A 118 12.03 -7.05 0.23
CA SER A 118 13.34 -6.43 0.40
C SER A 118 13.20 -4.97 0.82
N LEU A 119 14.28 -4.41 1.34
CA LEU A 119 14.40 -2.99 1.59
C LEU A 119 15.83 -2.50 1.35
N ALA A 120 15.95 -1.24 0.95
CA ALA A 120 17.19 -0.52 0.84
C ALA A 120 17.07 0.83 1.57
N ILE A 121 18.07 1.20 2.36
CA ILE A 121 18.14 2.50 3.05
C ILE A 121 19.56 3.03 2.92
N GLY A 122 19.73 4.15 2.21
CA GLY A 122 21.04 4.65 1.81
C GLY A 122 21.83 3.58 1.05
N ASN A 123 22.98 3.18 1.59
CA ASN A 123 23.85 2.16 0.99
C ASN A 123 23.61 0.74 1.52
N GLU A 124 22.71 0.56 2.51
CA GLU A 124 22.40 -0.77 3.04
C GLU A 124 21.24 -1.38 2.26
N GLN A 125 21.41 -2.64 1.84
CA GLN A 125 20.38 -3.45 1.21
C GLN A 125 20.13 -4.69 2.06
N TYR A 126 18.86 -5.05 2.20
CA TYR A 126 18.44 -6.21 2.98
C TYR A 126 17.38 -7.00 2.21
N ASP A 127 17.72 -8.24 1.87
CA ASP A 127 16.82 -9.19 1.22
C ASP A 127 16.15 -10.07 2.28
N VAL A 128 14.86 -9.84 2.50
CA VAL A 128 14.05 -10.55 3.50
C VAL A 128 13.86 -12.01 3.06
N ALA A 129 13.60 -12.23 1.76
CA ALA A 129 13.37 -13.57 1.22
C ALA A 129 14.63 -14.44 1.31
N ALA A 130 15.81 -13.87 1.04
CA ALA A 130 17.08 -14.56 1.21
C ALA A 130 17.40 -14.84 2.70
N SER A 131 17.13 -13.87 3.59
CA SER A 131 17.42 -14.00 5.02
C SER A 131 16.58 -15.09 5.70
N LEU A 132 15.31 -15.22 5.32
CA LEU A 132 14.40 -16.25 5.83
C LEU A 132 14.82 -17.68 5.47
N LYS A 133 15.73 -17.88 4.51
CA LYS A 133 16.28 -19.22 4.21
C LYS A 133 17.16 -19.76 5.34
N ASN A 134 17.76 -18.87 6.14
CA ASN A 134 18.79 -19.22 7.12
C ASN A 134 18.46 -18.77 8.54
N LYS A 135 17.46 -17.90 8.73
CA LYS A 135 17.08 -17.30 10.03
C LYS A 135 15.60 -17.52 10.29
N SER A 136 15.21 -17.50 11.58
CA SER A 136 13.80 -17.52 11.94
C SER A 136 13.09 -16.22 11.55
N ALA A 137 11.78 -16.28 11.35
CA ALA A 137 10.98 -15.08 11.03
C ALA A 137 11.10 -13.97 12.08
N GLY A 138 11.20 -14.32 13.37
CA GLY A 138 11.36 -13.33 14.44
C GLY A 138 12.72 -12.63 14.43
N GLU A 139 13.79 -13.34 14.05
CA GLU A 139 15.11 -12.72 13.88
C GLU A 139 15.13 -11.77 12.69
N VAL A 140 14.54 -12.17 11.56
CA VAL A 140 14.45 -11.33 10.36
C VAL A 140 13.59 -10.10 10.62
N ASP A 141 12.43 -10.23 11.26
CA ASP A 141 11.57 -9.09 11.61
C ASP A 141 12.30 -8.09 12.52
N LYS A 142 13.01 -8.59 13.55
CA LYS A 142 13.85 -7.75 14.42
C LYS A 142 14.91 -6.99 13.62
N GLU A 143 15.62 -7.66 12.72
CA GLU A 143 16.64 -7.02 11.88
C GLU A 143 16.06 -5.92 10.99
N VAL A 144 14.92 -6.20 10.34
CA VAL A 144 14.21 -5.23 9.49
C VAL A 144 13.75 -4.01 10.31
N VAL A 145 13.13 -4.23 11.47
CA VAL A 145 12.68 -3.12 12.35
C VAL A 145 13.85 -2.28 12.82
N LEU A 146 14.97 -2.90 13.20
CA LEU A 146 16.18 -2.16 13.61
C LEU A 146 16.77 -1.38 12.45
N LEU A 147 16.78 -1.94 11.24
CA LEU A 147 17.28 -1.27 10.04
C LEU A 147 16.45 -0.01 9.72
N ILE A 148 15.12 -0.14 9.69
CA ILE A 148 14.21 0.98 9.40
C ILE A 148 14.37 2.12 10.41
N ASN A 149 14.51 1.80 11.70
CA ASN A 149 14.55 2.80 12.77
C ASN A 149 15.94 3.42 13.02
N ARG A 150 17.01 2.88 12.43
CA ARG A 150 18.38 3.38 12.64
C ARG A 150 18.65 4.68 11.89
N TYR A 151 18.04 4.85 10.71
CA TYR A 151 18.36 5.95 9.81
C TYR A 151 17.50 7.19 10.04
N PRO A 152 18.05 8.39 9.84
CA PRO A 152 17.27 9.61 9.95
C PRO A 152 16.35 9.79 8.71
N PRO A 153 15.31 10.63 8.83
CA PRO A 153 14.29 10.86 7.80
C PRO A 153 14.78 11.18 6.39
N GLU A 154 15.90 11.88 6.28
CA GLU A 154 16.45 12.45 5.04
C GLU A 154 17.22 11.40 4.21
N ILE A 155 17.45 10.21 4.76
CA ILE A 155 18.08 9.12 4.02
C ILE A 155 17.05 8.42 3.16
N GLU A 156 17.32 8.39 1.86
CA GLU A 156 16.51 7.68 0.89
C GLU A 156 16.31 6.22 1.30
N ARG A 157 15.05 5.78 1.21
CA ARG A 157 14.62 4.42 1.52
C ARG A 157 13.65 3.92 0.46
N SER A 158 13.75 2.64 0.16
CA SER A 158 12.87 1.93 -0.77
C SER A 158 12.55 0.56 -0.20
N MET A 159 11.27 0.22 -0.07
CA MET A 159 10.79 -1.07 0.45
C MET A 159 9.92 -1.74 -0.60
N VAL A 160 10.25 -2.97 -0.97
CA VAL A 160 9.51 -3.77 -1.95
C VAL A 160 8.57 -4.71 -1.22
N TRP A 161 7.31 -4.69 -1.62
CA TRP A 161 6.20 -5.43 -1.05
C TRP A 161 5.49 -6.23 -2.13
N VAL A 162 5.02 -7.41 -1.75
CA VAL A 162 4.29 -8.35 -2.61
C VAL A 162 3.20 -9.02 -1.79
N LYS A 163 2.25 -9.69 -2.44
CA LYS A 163 1.28 -10.50 -1.71
C LYS A 163 1.95 -11.71 -1.06
N ALA A 164 1.42 -12.11 0.11
CA ALA A 164 2.00 -13.21 0.89
C ALA A 164 2.04 -14.55 0.12
N ASP A 165 1.02 -14.84 -0.67
CA ASP A 165 0.94 -16.02 -1.54
C ASP A 165 1.90 -15.97 -2.72
N GLU A 166 2.33 -14.77 -3.12
CA GLU A 166 3.30 -14.55 -4.19
C GLU A 166 4.73 -14.36 -3.66
N PHE A 167 4.98 -14.53 -2.35
CA PHE A 167 6.23 -14.12 -1.72
C PHE A 167 7.48 -14.71 -2.37
N THR A 168 7.41 -15.97 -2.81
CA THR A 168 8.51 -16.70 -3.48
C THR A 168 8.46 -16.61 -5.00
N GLU A 169 7.41 -16.02 -5.57
CA GLU A 169 7.24 -15.95 -7.02
C GLU A 169 8.25 -14.99 -7.66
N PRO A 170 8.98 -15.42 -8.71
CA PRO A 170 9.92 -14.57 -9.42
C PRO A 170 9.25 -13.35 -10.08
N SER A 171 7.99 -13.51 -10.49
CA SER A 171 7.20 -12.48 -11.16
C SER A 171 5.81 -12.36 -10.54
N PRO A 172 5.68 -11.72 -9.37
CA PRO A 172 4.38 -11.46 -8.73
C PRO A 172 3.49 -10.61 -9.63
N HIS A 173 2.18 -10.80 -9.54
CA HIS A 173 1.26 -9.99 -10.33
C HIS A 173 1.12 -8.57 -9.76
N VAL A 174 1.42 -8.38 -8.47
CA VAL A 174 1.44 -7.06 -7.81
C VAL A 174 2.78 -6.86 -7.13
N VAL A 175 3.47 -5.78 -7.49
CA VAL A 175 4.68 -5.33 -6.79
C VAL A 175 4.46 -3.89 -6.35
N ILE A 176 4.63 -3.63 -5.07
CA ILE A 176 4.52 -2.29 -4.49
C ILE A 176 5.87 -1.86 -3.97
N THR A 177 6.31 -0.67 -4.37
CA THR A 177 7.52 -0.04 -3.85
C THR A 177 7.12 1.19 -3.06
N LEU A 178 7.37 1.16 -1.75
CA LEU A 178 7.23 2.32 -0.88
C LEU A 178 8.59 3.03 -0.82
N ARG A 179 8.68 4.22 -1.38
CA ARG A 179 9.88 5.06 -1.40
C ARG A 179 9.70 6.30 -0.56
N SER A 180 10.80 6.78 0.00
CA SER A 180 10.84 8.07 0.67
C SER A 180 12.25 8.62 0.61
N ASP A 181 12.38 9.90 0.27
CA ASP A 181 13.63 10.66 0.19
C ASP A 181 13.79 11.66 1.36
N GLY A 182 12.79 11.72 2.24
CA GLY A 182 12.74 12.66 3.38
C GLY A 182 11.94 13.93 3.11
N GLU A 183 11.57 14.19 1.87
CA GLU A 183 10.65 15.27 1.48
C GLU A 183 9.28 14.71 1.11
N MET A 184 9.28 13.62 0.33
CA MET A 184 8.09 12.95 -0.16
C MET A 184 8.09 11.46 0.22
N ILE A 185 6.89 10.88 0.14
CA ILE A 185 6.68 9.44 0.16
C ILE A 185 5.94 9.07 -1.13
N GLU A 186 6.48 8.11 -1.87
CA GLU A 186 5.87 7.54 -3.07
C GLU A 186 5.49 6.08 -2.80
N LEU A 187 4.22 5.74 -2.99
CA LEU A 187 3.75 4.37 -3.05
C LEU A 187 3.54 4.01 -4.53
N ARG A 188 4.51 3.34 -5.13
CA ARG A 188 4.44 2.92 -6.53
C ARG A 188 3.96 1.48 -6.63
N LEU A 189 2.89 1.24 -7.38
CA LEU A 189 2.34 -0.10 -7.60
C LEU A 189 2.48 -0.47 -9.07
N THR A 190 3.10 -1.61 -9.34
CA THR A 190 3.12 -2.23 -10.67
C THR A 190 2.20 -3.43 -10.68
N ARG A 191 1.23 -3.41 -11.59
CA ARG A 191 0.30 -4.49 -11.86
C ARG A 191 0.60 -5.07 -13.23
N LEU A 192 0.87 -6.37 -13.31
CA LEU A 192 1.08 -7.12 -14.56
C LEU A 192 -0.23 -7.74 -15.09
#